data_AF-A0A6B0BHD0-F1
#
_entry.id   AF-A0A6B0BHD0-F1
#
_cell.length_a   1.000
_cell.length_b   1.000
_cell.length_c   1.000
_cell.angle_alpha   90.00
_cell.angle_beta   90.00
_cell.angle_gamma   90.00
#
_symmetry.space_group_name_H-M   'P 1'
#
loop_
_entity.id
_entity.type
_entity.pdbx_description
1 polymer ?
#
loop_
_entity_poly.entity_id
_entity_poly.type
_entity_poly.pdbx_seq_one_letter_code
_entity_poly.pdbx_strand_id
1 'polypeptide(L)'
;LNNDGHKLAVLTYPNYYGETFNVEEVIKSLHQLNIPVLIDEAHGAHFGLQGFPDSTLNYQADYVVQSFHKTLPALTMGSVLYIHKNAPYRENIIEYLSYFQTSSPSYLIMASLESAAQFYKTYDSSVFFDKRAQLIECLEKKGFEMIQVDDPLKLLIKYEGFTGHDIQNWFMNAHIYLELADDYQALAILPLWHHDDTYLFDSLLRKIEDMILPKKSVSKVKQTQLLTTEGNYKPKRFEYVTWCDLKKAKGKVLARHIVPYPPGIPIIFKGETITENMIELVNEYLETGMIVEGIKNNKILVEDE
;
A
#
# COMPACT_ATOMS: atom_id res chain seq x y z
N LEU A 1 15.88 -30.94 -0.97
CA LEU A 1 14.78 -30.03 -1.35
C LEU A 1 14.59 -30.16 -2.86
N ASN A 2 13.80 -31.13 -3.29
CA ASN A 2 13.30 -31.17 -4.67
C ASN A 2 12.15 -30.16 -4.71
N ASN A 3 12.46 -28.92 -5.07
CA ASN A 3 11.44 -27.92 -5.40
C ASN A 3 11.76 -27.42 -6.81
N ASP A 4 10.73 -27.24 -7.62
CA ASP A 4 10.74 -26.89 -9.05
C ASP A 4 11.34 -25.50 -9.37
N GLY A 5 12.44 -25.11 -8.73
CA GLY A 5 13.11 -23.81 -8.91
C GLY A 5 12.49 -22.65 -8.12
N HIS A 6 11.36 -22.84 -7.44
CA HIS A 6 10.71 -21.83 -6.61
C HIS A 6 11.29 -21.81 -5.18
N LYS A 7 11.65 -20.63 -4.67
CA LYS A 7 12.48 -20.49 -3.45
C LYS A 7 11.94 -19.57 -2.34
N LEU A 8 11.03 -18.66 -2.68
CA LEU A 8 10.48 -17.66 -1.76
C LEU A 8 9.20 -17.09 -2.36
N ALA A 9 8.16 -16.93 -1.54
CA ALA A 9 7.01 -16.10 -1.87
C ALA A 9 7.11 -14.75 -1.14
N VAL A 10 6.70 -13.68 -1.80
CA VAL A 10 6.62 -12.34 -1.20
C VAL A 10 5.20 -11.83 -1.39
N LEU A 11 4.52 -11.49 -0.29
CA LEU A 11 3.13 -11.03 -0.29
C LEU A 11 3.03 -9.71 0.49
N THR A 12 2.18 -8.80 0.04
CA THR A 12 1.85 -7.58 0.79
C THR A 12 0.56 -7.82 1.57
N TYR A 13 0.58 -7.56 2.88
CA TYR A 13 -0.58 -7.73 3.76
C TYR A 13 -0.52 -6.73 4.92
N PRO A 14 -1.51 -5.85 5.14
CA PRO A 14 -2.63 -5.53 4.24
C PRO A 14 -2.12 -4.80 2.99
N ASN A 15 -2.99 -4.57 2.01
CA ASN A 15 -2.67 -3.60 0.96
C ASN A 15 -2.62 -2.16 1.55
N TYR A 16 -2.22 -1.19 0.72
CA TYR A 16 -2.07 0.20 1.16
C TYR A 16 -3.35 0.75 1.81
N TYR A 17 -4.50 0.42 1.22
CA TYR A 17 -5.82 0.89 1.63
C TYR A 17 -6.41 0.18 2.85
N GLY A 18 -5.72 -0.82 3.41
CA GLY A 18 -6.18 -1.53 4.61
C GLY A 18 -7.11 -2.71 4.33
N GLU A 19 -7.12 -3.21 3.10
CA GLU A 19 -7.84 -4.44 2.75
C GLU A 19 -6.95 -5.65 3.03
N THR A 20 -7.58 -6.69 3.57
CA THR A 20 -6.99 -7.97 3.90
C THR A 20 -7.52 -9.04 2.95
N PHE A 21 -6.89 -10.21 2.98
CA PHE A 21 -7.38 -11.42 2.34
C PHE A 21 -7.04 -12.60 3.25
N ASN A 22 -7.47 -13.82 2.89
CA ASN A 22 -7.15 -15.03 3.65
C ASN A 22 -5.68 -15.45 3.46
N VAL A 23 -4.78 -14.66 4.03
CA VAL A 23 -3.33 -14.84 3.92
C VAL A 23 -2.85 -16.08 4.69
N GLU A 24 -3.55 -16.46 5.77
CA GLU A 24 -3.24 -17.68 6.53
C GLU A 24 -3.31 -18.92 5.63
N GLU A 25 -4.37 -19.05 4.83
CA GLU A 25 -4.54 -20.19 3.93
C GLU A 25 -3.49 -20.21 2.81
N VAL A 26 -3.08 -19.03 2.32
CA VAL A 26 -2.01 -18.89 1.34
C VAL A 26 -0.67 -19.33 1.93
N ILE A 27 -0.34 -18.90 3.16
CA ILE A 27 0.88 -19.30 3.88
C ILE A 27 0.89 -20.82 4.08
N LYS A 28 -0.21 -21.40 4.57
CA LYS A 28 -0.35 -22.86 4.75
C LYS A 28 -0.11 -23.62 3.44
N SER A 29 -0.71 -23.16 2.35
CA SER A 29 -0.56 -23.78 1.02
C SER A 29 0.88 -23.73 0.51
N LEU A 30 1.57 -22.59 0.67
CA LEU A 30 2.97 -22.43 0.27
C LEU A 30 3.93 -23.28 1.12
N HIS A 31 3.67 -23.39 2.42
CA HIS A 31 4.45 -24.24 3.32
C HIS A 31 4.30 -25.73 3.02
N GLN A 32 3.11 -26.19 2.58
CA GLN A 32 2.93 -27.57 2.10
C GLN A 32 3.82 -27.90 0.89
N LEU A 33 4.18 -26.88 0.10
CA LEU A 33 5.13 -26.97 -1.01
C LEU A 33 6.58 -26.64 -0.60
N ASN A 34 6.86 -26.54 0.70
CA ASN A 34 8.17 -26.17 1.24
C ASN A 34 8.71 -24.80 0.74
N ILE A 35 7.82 -23.85 0.42
CA ILE A 35 8.17 -22.49 -0.01
C ILE A 35 8.05 -21.55 1.20
N PRO A 36 9.15 -20.94 1.68
CA PRO A 36 9.07 -19.94 2.74
C PRO A 36 8.39 -18.65 2.24
N VAL A 37 7.80 -17.89 3.16
CA VAL A 37 7.01 -16.69 2.86
C VAL A 37 7.56 -15.47 3.59
N LEU A 38 7.84 -14.40 2.84
CA LEU A 38 8.07 -13.05 3.34
C LEU A 38 6.76 -12.26 3.21
N ILE A 39 6.27 -11.73 4.32
CA ILE A 39 5.16 -10.79 4.35
C ILE A 39 5.70 -9.36 4.50
N ASP A 40 5.44 -8.54 3.49
CA ASP A 40 5.52 -7.09 3.60
C ASP A 40 4.26 -6.60 4.34
N GLU A 41 4.41 -6.45 5.66
CA GLU A 41 3.39 -5.96 6.58
C GLU A 41 3.62 -4.49 6.94
N ALA A 42 4.13 -3.70 5.98
CA ALA A 42 4.48 -2.30 6.20
C ALA A 42 3.31 -1.47 6.76
N HIS A 43 2.07 -1.77 6.38
CA HIS A 43 0.87 -1.08 6.87
C HIS A 43 0.15 -1.80 8.01
N GLY A 44 0.68 -2.91 8.52
CA GLY A 44 0.07 -3.74 9.57
C GLY A 44 0.78 -3.68 10.93
N ALA A 45 1.64 -2.69 11.20
CA ALA A 45 2.36 -2.61 12.48
C ALA A 45 1.45 -2.51 13.72
N HIS A 46 0.23 -2.01 13.54
CA HIS A 46 -0.79 -1.88 14.58
C HIS A 46 -1.77 -3.07 14.64
N PHE A 47 -1.63 -4.07 13.75
CA PHE A 47 -2.45 -5.28 13.77
C PHE A 47 -2.22 -6.09 15.05
N GLY A 48 -3.27 -6.73 15.56
CA GLY A 48 -3.29 -7.40 16.87
C GLY A 48 -3.72 -6.52 18.05
N LEU A 49 -3.85 -5.20 17.86
CA LEU A 49 -4.55 -4.34 18.82
C LEU A 49 -6.05 -4.69 18.86
N GLN A 50 -6.69 -4.50 20.02
CA GLN A 50 -8.10 -4.84 20.18
C GLN A 50 -8.98 -4.11 19.15
N GLY A 51 -9.72 -4.86 18.35
CA GLY A 51 -10.62 -4.34 17.30
C GLY A 51 -9.97 -4.12 15.93
N PHE A 52 -8.67 -4.42 15.77
CA PHE A 52 -7.95 -4.37 14.49
C PHE A 52 -7.72 -5.79 13.94
N PRO A 53 -7.38 -5.93 12.64
CA PRO A 53 -7.02 -7.23 12.06
C PRO A 53 -5.81 -7.87 12.74
N ASP A 54 -5.65 -9.18 12.54
CA ASP A 54 -4.53 -9.95 13.07
C ASP A 54 -3.28 -9.84 12.19
N SER A 55 -2.11 -9.83 12.84
CA SER A 55 -0.81 -9.87 12.15
C SER A 55 -0.49 -11.27 11.64
N THR A 56 0.26 -11.36 10.54
CA THR A 56 0.78 -12.64 10.02
C THR A 56 1.79 -13.32 10.93
N LEU A 57 2.24 -12.66 12.00
CA LEU A 57 2.97 -13.29 13.12
C LEU A 57 2.20 -14.46 13.74
N ASN A 58 0.86 -14.43 13.67
CA ASN A 58 0.00 -15.49 14.19
C ASN A 58 -0.10 -16.70 13.24
N TYR A 59 0.33 -16.56 11.99
CA TYR A 59 0.12 -17.53 10.90
C TYR A 59 1.40 -18.23 10.45
N GLN A 60 2.43 -18.22 11.30
CA GLN A 60 3.71 -18.91 11.05
C GLN A 60 4.50 -18.38 9.84
N ALA A 61 4.24 -17.15 9.36
CA ALA A 61 5.05 -16.54 8.30
C ALA A 61 6.55 -16.55 8.67
N ASP A 62 7.41 -16.88 7.72
CA ASP A 62 8.85 -17.02 7.97
C ASP A 62 9.52 -15.68 8.29
N TYR A 63 9.10 -14.63 7.57
CA TYR A 63 9.59 -13.28 7.73
C TYR A 63 8.41 -12.30 7.66
N VAL A 64 8.35 -11.36 8.59
CA VAL A 64 7.33 -10.30 8.60
C VAL A 64 8.02 -8.96 8.81
N VAL A 65 7.88 -8.03 7.88
CA VAL A 65 8.44 -6.67 7.99
C VAL A 65 7.33 -5.69 8.28
N GLN A 66 7.44 -4.97 9.39
CA GLN A 66 6.47 -3.95 9.79
C GLN A 66 7.12 -2.56 9.83
N SER A 67 6.53 -1.60 9.12
CA SER A 67 6.96 -0.20 9.19
C SER A 67 6.26 0.49 10.35
N PHE A 68 6.85 0.40 11.55
CA PHE A 68 6.32 1.01 12.77
C PHE A 68 6.00 2.49 12.53
N HIS A 69 6.91 3.24 11.92
CA HIS A 69 6.75 4.67 11.67
C HIS A 69 5.57 5.07 10.76
N LYS A 70 4.90 4.10 10.10
CA LYS A 70 3.72 4.39 9.27
C LYS A 70 2.44 4.48 10.09
N THR A 71 2.32 3.71 11.18
CA THR A 71 1.04 3.59 11.91
C THR A 71 1.17 3.54 13.44
N LEU A 72 2.38 3.33 13.96
CA LEU A 72 2.72 3.45 15.37
C LEU A 72 3.53 4.74 15.62
N PRO A 73 3.58 5.24 16.87
CA PRO A 73 4.29 6.48 17.20
C PRO A 73 5.83 6.30 17.24
N ALA A 74 6.42 5.93 16.10
CA ALA A 74 7.86 5.86 15.87
C ALA A 74 8.31 6.92 14.88
N LEU A 75 9.58 7.34 14.95
CA LEU A 75 10.15 8.30 14.00
C LEU A 75 10.26 7.70 12.60
N THR A 76 10.03 8.52 11.57
CA THR A 76 10.17 8.15 10.15
C THR A 76 11.46 7.35 9.91
N MET A 77 11.37 6.31 9.07
CA MET A 77 12.37 5.25 8.82
C MET A 77 12.37 4.09 9.83
N GLY A 78 11.84 4.26 11.04
CA GLY A 78 11.79 3.20 12.05
C GLY A 78 10.90 2.02 11.64
N SER A 79 11.50 0.84 11.41
CA SER A 79 10.81 -0.40 11.05
C SER A 79 11.39 -1.61 11.79
N VAL A 80 10.65 -2.71 11.86
CA VAL A 80 11.06 -3.96 12.53
C VAL A 80 10.93 -5.13 11.55
N LEU A 81 11.97 -5.97 11.49
CA LEU A 81 11.93 -7.28 10.83
C LEU A 81 11.76 -8.36 11.91
N TYR A 82 10.67 -9.11 11.84
CA TYR A 82 10.47 -10.32 12.61
C TYR A 82 10.86 -11.54 11.78
N ILE A 83 11.68 -12.41 12.36
CA ILE A 83 12.15 -13.64 11.71
C ILE A 83 11.68 -14.81 12.57
N HIS A 84 10.86 -15.70 11.99
CA HIS A 84 10.44 -16.90 12.67
C HIS A 84 11.66 -17.75 13.06
N LYS A 85 11.62 -18.40 14.23
CA LYS A 85 12.80 -19.11 14.78
C LYS A 85 13.29 -20.25 13.89
N ASN A 86 12.37 -20.84 13.13
CA ASN A 86 12.65 -21.95 12.21
C ASN A 86 12.76 -21.50 10.74
N ALA A 87 12.75 -20.19 10.47
CA ALA A 87 12.86 -19.69 9.11
C ALA A 87 14.21 -20.12 8.46
N PRO A 88 14.27 -20.29 7.13
CA PRO A 88 15.53 -20.51 6.42
C PRO A 88 16.52 -19.34 6.58
N TYR A 89 17.82 -19.59 6.39
CA TYR A 89 18.86 -18.55 6.23
C TYR A 89 18.92 -17.42 7.28
N ARG A 90 18.43 -17.66 8.51
CA ARG A 90 18.31 -16.61 9.55
C ARG A 90 19.61 -15.84 9.81
N GLU A 91 20.72 -16.56 9.93
CA GLU A 91 22.03 -15.95 10.20
C GLU A 91 22.49 -15.06 9.04
N ASN A 92 22.33 -15.52 7.80
CA ASN A 92 22.65 -14.73 6.62
C ASN A 92 21.78 -13.47 6.53
N ILE A 93 20.50 -13.56 6.87
CA ILE A 93 19.59 -12.40 6.87
C ILE A 93 20.03 -11.38 7.92
N ILE A 94 20.38 -11.83 9.14
CA ILE A 94 20.89 -10.94 10.20
C ILE A 94 22.20 -10.26 9.75
N GLU A 95 23.09 -10.99 9.08
CA GLU A 95 24.31 -10.42 8.50
C GLU A 95 23.98 -9.35 7.44
N TYR A 96 23.04 -9.62 6.53
CA TYR A 96 22.64 -8.64 5.51
C TYR A 96 22.02 -7.36 6.08
N LEU A 97 21.41 -7.39 7.28
CA LEU A 97 20.93 -6.16 7.91
C LEU A 97 22.07 -5.14 8.08
N SER A 98 23.28 -5.57 8.46
CA SER A 98 24.42 -4.66 8.59
C SER A 98 25.04 -4.22 7.25
N TYR A 99 24.65 -4.84 6.13
CA TYR A 99 25.09 -4.45 4.79
C TYR A 99 24.21 -3.34 4.22
N PHE A 100 22.90 -3.45 4.43
CA PHE A 100 21.91 -2.52 3.89
C PHE A 100 21.63 -1.33 4.80
N GLN A 101 21.94 -1.45 6.10
CA GLN A 101 21.83 -0.34 7.05
C GLN A 101 23.17 0.36 7.23
N THR A 102 23.13 1.66 7.53
CA THR A 102 24.33 2.43 7.86
C THR A 102 25.07 1.82 9.05
N SER A 103 26.40 1.85 9.01
CA SER A 103 27.25 1.45 10.14
C SER A 103 27.10 2.36 11.37
N SER A 104 26.43 3.52 11.21
CA SER A 104 26.11 4.46 12.30
C SER A 104 24.60 4.59 12.47
N PRO A 105 23.92 3.61 13.11
CA PRO A 105 22.48 3.63 13.26
C PRO A 105 22.03 4.80 14.17
N SER A 106 20.88 5.40 13.83
CA SER A 106 20.31 6.48 14.63
C SER A 106 19.70 5.96 15.92
N TYR A 107 20.29 6.32 17.05
CA TYR A 107 19.79 5.98 18.38
C TYR A 107 18.41 6.60 18.66
N LEU A 108 18.11 7.75 18.09
CA LEU A 108 16.78 8.36 18.20
C LEU A 108 15.71 7.49 17.54
N ILE A 109 16.01 6.93 16.36
CA ILE A 109 15.09 6.02 15.67
C ILE A 109 14.92 4.74 16.49
N MET A 110 16.01 4.14 16.97
CA MET A 110 15.94 2.92 17.79
C MET A 110 15.15 3.14 19.09
N ALA A 111 15.38 4.24 19.80
CA ALA A 111 14.61 4.58 20.99
C ALA A 111 13.12 4.81 20.68
N SER A 112 12.80 5.43 19.54
CA SER A 112 11.40 5.60 19.11
C SER A 112 10.72 4.27 18.77
N LEU A 113 11.45 3.27 18.25
CA LEU A 113 10.93 1.93 18.03
C LEU A 113 10.59 1.23 19.34
N GLU A 114 11.48 1.31 20.32
CA GLU A 114 11.24 0.76 21.66
C GLU A 114 10.05 1.44 22.34
N SER A 115 9.97 2.78 22.26
CA SER A 115 8.84 3.56 22.76
C SER A 115 7.52 3.15 22.08
N ALA A 116 7.52 2.98 20.75
CA ALA A 116 6.34 2.57 20.00
C ALA A 116 5.90 1.13 20.33
N ALA A 117 6.84 0.21 20.57
CA ALA A 117 6.54 -1.14 21.02
C ALA A 117 5.88 -1.14 22.42
N GLN A 118 6.39 -0.29 23.32
CA GLN A 118 5.77 -0.12 24.64
C GLN A 118 4.38 0.51 24.54
N PHE A 119 4.19 1.50 23.67
CA PHE A 119 2.89 2.09 23.36
C PHE A 119 1.90 1.01 22.88
N TYR A 120 2.27 0.22 21.86
CA TYR A 120 1.46 -0.87 21.33
C TYR A 120 1.02 -1.84 22.45
N LYS A 121 1.94 -2.23 23.33
CA LYS A 121 1.68 -3.17 24.43
C LYS A 121 0.63 -2.68 25.43
N THR A 122 0.55 -1.37 25.67
CA THR A 122 -0.34 -0.77 26.69
C THR A 122 -1.50 0.02 26.09
N TYR A 123 -1.65 0.00 24.77
CA TYR A 123 -2.66 0.80 24.08
C TYR A 123 -4.06 0.26 24.34
N ASP A 124 -4.99 1.17 24.62
CA ASP A 124 -6.43 0.90 24.75
C ASP A 124 -7.14 1.57 23.56
N SER A 125 -7.86 0.79 22.77
CA SER A 125 -8.50 1.25 21.53
C SER A 125 -9.89 1.87 21.73
N SER A 126 -10.43 1.90 22.96
CA SER A 126 -11.77 2.46 23.23
C SER A 126 -11.90 3.91 22.76
N VAL A 127 -10.95 4.78 23.16
CA VAL A 127 -10.90 6.19 22.75
C VAL A 127 -10.83 6.33 21.23
N PHE A 128 -10.08 5.44 20.58
CA PHE A 128 -9.96 5.44 19.14
C PHE A 128 -11.30 5.18 18.45
N PHE A 129 -12.03 4.13 18.83
CA PHE A 129 -13.30 3.79 18.20
C PHE A 129 -14.37 4.86 18.46
N ASP A 130 -14.38 5.46 19.65
CA ASP A 130 -15.29 6.56 19.99
C ASP A 130 -15.02 7.81 19.13
N LYS A 131 -13.75 8.21 18.97
CA LYS A 131 -13.37 9.36 18.13
C LYS A 131 -13.54 9.06 16.64
N ARG A 132 -13.25 7.83 16.21
CA ARG A 132 -13.46 7.38 14.83
C ARG A 132 -14.94 7.51 14.44
N ALA A 133 -15.85 7.08 15.32
CA ALA A 133 -17.30 7.21 15.08
C ALA A 133 -17.72 8.69 14.94
N GLN A 134 -17.25 9.57 15.83
CA GLN A 134 -17.51 11.01 15.75
C GLN A 134 -16.98 11.64 14.46
N LEU A 135 -15.77 11.25 14.04
CA LEU A 135 -15.18 11.73 12.79
C LEU A 135 -16.00 11.30 11.57
N ILE A 136 -16.40 10.03 11.51
CA ILE A 136 -17.25 9.51 10.43
C ILE A 136 -18.58 10.27 10.40
N GLU A 137 -19.24 10.43 11.55
CA GLU A 137 -20.50 11.17 11.64
C GLU A 137 -20.37 12.63 11.14
N CYS A 138 -19.30 13.31 11.52
CA CYS A 138 -18.99 14.67 11.05
C CYS A 138 -18.80 14.72 9.51
N LEU A 139 -18.05 13.77 8.96
CA LEU A 139 -17.83 13.64 7.52
C LEU A 139 -19.13 13.35 6.75
N GLU A 140 -19.95 12.42 7.24
CA GLU A 140 -21.25 12.06 6.63
C GLU A 140 -22.22 13.24 6.64
N LYS A 141 -22.32 13.95 7.76
CA LYS A 141 -23.14 15.18 7.86
C LYS A 141 -22.70 16.25 6.86
N LYS A 142 -21.41 16.27 6.52
CA LYS A 142 -20.85 17.18 5.50
C LYS A 142 -21.10 16.70 4.06
N GLY A 143 -21.57 15.47 3.90
CA GLY A 143 -21.92 14.87 2.61
C GLY A 143 -20.83 13.98 2.02
N PHE A 144 -19.74 13.71 2.74
CA PHE A 144 -18.77 12.70 2.35
C PHE A 144 -19.34 11.28 2.52
N GLU A 145 -18.79 10.35 1.76
CA GLU A 145 -19.11 8.92 1.82
C GLU A 145 -17.84 8.16 2.19
N MET A 146 -17.91 7.29 3.19
CA MET A 146 -16.75 6.54 3.66
C MET A 146 -16.83 5.09 3.20
N ILE A 147 -15.76 4.58 2.60
CA ILE A 147 -15.62 3.14 2.37
C ILE A 147 -14.95 2.53 3.60
N GLN A 148 -15.68 1.62 4.26
CA GLN A 148 -15.15 0.84 5.37
C GLN A 148 -14.37 -0.35 4.80
N VAL A 149 -13.11 -0.48 5.18
CA VAL A 149 -12.23 -1.62 4.86
C VAL A 149 -11.99 -2.46 6.12
N ASP A 150 -11.25 -3.55 5.99
CA ASP A 150 -10.97 -4.45 7.12
C ASP A 150 -10.19 -3.75 8.25
N ASP A 151 -9.23 -2.89 7.91
CA ASP A 151 -8.43 -2.09 8.85
C ASP A 151 -9.16 -0.79 9.27
N PRO A 152 -9.61 -0.65 10.53
CA PRO A 152 -10.27 0.56 11.01
C PRO A 152 -9.40 1.81 11.00
N LEU A 153 -8.06 1.68 10.98
CA LEU A 153 -7.14 2.81 10.91
C LEU A 153 -7.19 3.53 9.55
N LYS A 154 -7.68 2.85 8.51
CA LYS A 154 -7.81 3.42 7.16
C LYS A 154 -9.23 3.91 6.94
N LEU A 155 -9.35 5.16 6.55
CA LEU A 155 -10.62 5.76 6.17
C LEU A 155 -10.53 6.30 4.75
N LEU A 156 -11.20 5.62 3.82
CA LEU A 156 -11.33 6.06 2.43
C LEU A 156 -12.51 7.00 2.30
N ILE A 157 -12.27 8.20 1.78
CA ILE A 157 -13.23 9.30 1.73
C ILE A 157 -13.58 9.59 0.27
N LYS A 158 -14.87 9.55 -0.05
CA LYS A 158 -15.44 9.87 -1.35
C LYS A 158 -16.39 11.05 -1.25
N TYR A 159 -16.57 11.73 -2.37
CA TYR A 159 -17.57 12.78 -2.53
C TYR A 159 -18.10 12.75 -3.96
N GLU A 160 -19.41 12.55 -4.10
CA GLU A 160 -20.05 12.30 -5.40
C GLU A 160 -19.77 13.42 -6.42
N GLY A 161 -19.21 13.03 -7.57
CA GLY A 161 -18.89 13.94 -8.68
C GLY A 161 -17.47 14.50 -8.67
N PHE A 162 -16.67 14.16 -7.67
CA PHE A 162 -15.32 14.69 -7.47
C PHE A 162 -14.32 13.56 -7.22
N THR A 163 -13.05 13.84 -7.51
CA THR A 163 -11.95 12.90 -7.35
C THR A 163 -11.43 12.89 -5.91
N GLY A 164 -10.65 11.88 -5.54
CA GLY A 164 -9.89 11.92 -4.30
C GLY A 164 -8.93 13.11 -4.24
N HIS A 165 -8.33 13.49 -5.36
CA HIS A 165 -7.44 14.65 -5.44
C HIS A 165 -8.16 15.97 -5.10
N ASP A 166 -9.41 16.14 -5.52
CA ASP A 166 -10.24 17.28 -5.14
C ASP A 166 -10.47 17.30 -3.62
N ILE A 167 -10.82 16.15 -3.04
CA ILE A 167 -11.02 15.99 -1.60
C ILE A 167 -9.73 16.32 -0.84
N GLN A 168 -8.59 15.76 -1.25
CA GLN A 168 -7.30 16.05 -0.64
C GLN A 168 -6.98 17.55 -0.66
N ASN A 169 -7.27 18.25 -1.76
CA ASN A 169 -7.09 19.70 -1.86
C ASN A 169 -8.02 20.47 -0.90
N TRP A 170 -9.28 20.06 -0.74
CA TRP A 170 -10.20 20.72 0.20
C TRP A 170 -9.75 20.59 1.66
N PHE A 171 -9.30 19.41 2.05
CA PHE A 171 -8.72 19.18 3.38
C PHE A 171 -7.43 19.98 3.56
N MET A 172 -6.54 19.99 2.56
CA MET A 172 -5.29 20.75 2.60
C MET A 172 -5.54 22.26 2.74
N ASN A 173 -6.55 22.82 2.06
CA ASN A 173 -6.96 24.22 2.21
C ASN A 173 -7.45 24.55 3.62
N ALA A 174 -7.96 23.55 4.35
CA ALA A 174 -8.31 23.67 5.77
C ALA A 174 -7.13 23.37 6.72
N HIS A 175 -5.92 23.14 6.17
CA HIS A 175 -4.73 22.69 6.90
C HIS A 175 -4.86 21.31 7.55
N ILE A 176 -5.59 20.40 6.90
CA ILE A 176 -5.66 18.99 7.24
C ILE A 176 -4.98 18.20 6.12
N TYR A 177 -3.96 17.41 6.46
CA TYR A 177 -3.16 16.69 5.47
C TYR A 177 -3.56 15.20 5.48
N LEU A 178 -4.19 14.76 4.39
CA LEU A 178 -4.48 13.35 4.13
C LEU A 178 -3.22 12.64 3.60
N GLU A 179 -3.20 11.31 3.67
CA GLU A 179 -2.03 10.50 3.28
C GLU A 179 -1.81 10.54 1.77
N LEU A 180 -2.84 10.15 1.01
CA LEU A 180 -2.81 10.13 -0.44
C LEU A 180 -4.23 10.23 -1.01
N ALA A 181 -4.30 10.34 -2.34
CA ALA A 181 -5.53 10.19 -3.08
C ALA A 181 -5.27 9.57 -4.45
N ASP A 182 -6.31 8.98 -5.01
CA ASP A 182 -6.42 8.63 -6.43
C ASP A 182 -7.70 9.27 -7.00
N ASP A 183 -8.03 8.95 -8.26
CA ASP A 183 -9.24 9.51 -8.87
C ASP A 183 -10.55 9.04 -8.21
N TYR A 184 -10.51 7.96 -7.41
CA TYR A 184 -11.69 7.39 -6.77
C TYR A 184 -11.96 7.98 -5.39
N GLN A 185 -10.93 8.15 -4.57
CA GLN A 185 -11.06 8.48 -3.14
C GLN A 185 -9.78 9.11 -2.58
N ALA A 186 -9.90 9.77 -1.42
CA ALA A 186 -8.76 10.18 -0.60
C ALA A 186 -8.64 9.27 0.62
N LEU A 187 -7.42 8.95 1.02
CA LEU A 187 -7.13 8.11 2.18
C LEU A 187 -6.69 8.94 3.38
N ALA A 188 -7.39 8.79 4.49
CA ALA A 188 -6.90 9.19 5.81
C ALA A 188 -6.36 7.96 6.55
N ILE A 189 -5.12 8.05 7.04
CA ILE A 189 -4.61 7.14 8.08
C ILE A 189 -4.89 7.83 9.42
N LEU A 190 -5.77 7.22 10.21
CA LEU A 190 -6.24 7.81 11.46
C LEU A 190 -5.16 7.70 12.55
N PRO A 191 -5.06 8.67 13.47
CA PRO A 191 -4.22 8.53 14.65
C PRO A 191 -4.71 7.40 15.56
N LEU A 192 -3.78 6.70 16.22
CA LEU A 192 -4.09 5.87 17.38
C LEU A 192 -4.34 6.77 18.60
N TRP A 193 -5.52 7.41 18.63
CA TRP A 193 -5.91 8.33 19.69
C TRP A 193 -5.91 7.66 21.07
N HIS A 194 -5.45 8.40 22.08
CA HIS A 194 -5.38 7.93 23.47
C HIS A 194 -5.68 9.09 24.44
N HIS A 195 -5.99 8.76 25.70
CA HIS A 195 -6.48 9.76 26.67
C HIS A 195 -5.58 10.99 26.85
N ASP A 196 -4.26 10.78 26.84
CA ASP A 196 -3.26 11.83 27.06
C ASP A 196 -2.69 12.43 25.75
N ASP A 197 -3.31 12.14 24.59
CA ASP A 197 -2.84 12.67 23.32
C ASP A 197 -3.13 14.18 23.20
N THR A 198 -2.32 14.88 22.39
CA THR A 198 -2.48 16.31 22.12
C THR A 198 -2.98 16.56 20.69
N TYR A 199 -3.65 15.59 20.08
CA TYR A 199 -4.18 15.73 18.73
C TYR A 199 -5.32 16.76 18.75
N LEU A 200 -5.35 17.64 17.74
CA LEU A 200 -6.31 18.75 17.65
C LEU A 200 -7.68 18.25 17.16
N PHE A 201 -8.27 17.27 17.84
CA PHE A 201 -9.48 16.56 17.39
C PHE A 201 -10.69 17.49 17.24
N ASP A 202 -10.98 18.33 18.23
CA ASP A 202 -12.10 19.28 18.15
C ASP A 202 -11.90 20.31 17.03
N SER A 203 -10.64 20.71 16.77
CA SER A 203 -10.33 21.58 15.65
C SER A 203 -10.49 20.87 14.31
N LEU A 204 -10.17 19.58 14.22
CA LEU A 204 -10.37 18.77 13.02
C LEU A 204 -11.86 18.74 12.66
N LEU A 205 -12.72 18.39 13.62
CA LEU A 205 -14.17 18.33 13.40
C LEU A 205 -14.72 19.69 12.98
N ARG A 206 -14.38 20.76 13.70
CA ARG A 206 -14.84 22.12 13.36
C ARG A 206 -14.40 22.56 11.96
N LYS A 207 -13.16 22.25 11.56
CA LYS A 207 -12.66 22.56 10.20
C LYS A 207 -13.45 21.81 9.11
N ILE A 208 -13.87 20.58 9.37
CA ILE A 208 -14.72 19.81 8.45
C ILE A 208 -16.13 20.43 8.39
N GLU A 209 -16.71 20.77 9.55
CA GLU A 209 -18.03 21.43 9.65
C GLU A 209 -18.08 22.76 8.91
N ASP A 210 -17.02 23.58 9.01
CA ASP A 210 -16.92 24.89 8.37
C ASP A 210 -16.54 24.83 6.89
N MET A 211 -16.14 23.65 6.37
CA MET A 211 -15.66 23.48 5.00
C MET A 211 -16.74 23.86 3.98
N ILE A 212 -16.40 24.63 2.95
CA ILE A 212 -17.38 24.96 1.89
C ILE A 212 -17.12 24.00 0.72
N LEU A 213 -18.07 23.10 0.50
CA LEU A 213 -17.99 22.09 -0.56
C LEU A 213 -18.85 22.48 -1.77
N PRO A 214 -18.43 22.11 -2.98
CA PRO A 214 -19.26 22.27 -4.16
C PRO A 214 -20.50 21.36 -4.09
N LYS A 215 -21.55 21.72 -4.83
CA LYS A 215 -22.70 20.83 -5.00
C LYS A 215 -22.27 19.54 -5.68
N LYS A 216 -22.74 18.40 -5.16
CA LYS A 216 -22.52 17.08 -5.74
C LYS A 216 -22.94 17.04 -7.22
N SER A 217 -22.23 16.22 -7.99
CA SER A 217 -22.43 16.04 -9.43
C SER A 217 -22.28 14.56 -9.79
N VAL A 218 -22.63 14.19 -11.02
CA VAL A 218 -22.44 12.81 -11.50
C VAL A 218 -20.95 12.51 -11.65
N SER A 219 -20.48 11.43 -11.01
CA SER A 219 -19.11 10.96 -11.18
C SER A 219 -18.84 10.56 -12.63
N LYS A 220 -17.70 11.03 -13.16
CA LYS A 220 -17.20 10.63 -14.48
C LYS A 220 -16.08 9.59 -14.39
N VAL A 221 -15.63 9.26 -13.18
CA VAL A 221 -14.50 8.34 -12.98
C VAL A 221 -14.99 6.92 -13.21
N LYS A 222 -14.41 6.25 -14.20
CA LYS A 222 -14.69 4.83 -14.50
C LYS A 222 -13.75 3.93 -13.72
N GLN A 223 -14.25 2.76 -13.33
CA GLN A 223 -13.42 1.74 -12.72
C GLN A 223 -12.42 1.19 -13.75
N THR A 224 -11.15 1.18 -13.38
CA THR A 224 -10.07 0.61 -14.18
C THR A 224 -9.97 -0.88 -13.90
N GLN A 225 -10.03 -1.70 -14.94
CA GLN A 225 -9.69 -3.12 -14.81
C GLN A 225 -8.18 -3.26 -14.71
N LEU A 226 -7.67 -3.94 -13.68
CA LEU A 226 -6.23 -4.18 -13.51
C LEU A 226 -5.82 -5.52 -14.12
N LEU A 227 -4.53 -5.66 -14.46
CA LEU A 227 -3.96 -6.93 -14.89
C LEU A 227 -3.87 -7.89 -13.69
N THR A 228 -4.43 -9.09 -13.82
CA THR A 228 -4.46 -10.12 -12.75
C THR A 228 -3.76 -11.42 -13.13
N THR A 229 -3.22 -11.51 -14.34
CA THR A 229 -2.50 -12.70 -14.82
C THR A 229 -1.11 -12.79 -14.21
N GLU A 230 -0.60 -14.01 -14.01
CA GLU A 230 0.80 -14.22 -13.65
C GLU A 230 1.78 -13.74 -14.74
N GLY A 231 3.01 -13.43 -14.33
CA GLY A 231 4.06 -12.91 -15.21
C GLY A 231 5.44 -13.42 -14.81
N ASN A 232 6.33 -13.55 -15.81
CA ASN A 232 7.74 -13.85 -15.56
C ASN A 232 8.53 -12.55 -15.45
N TYR A 233 9.23 -12.36 -14.33
CA TYR A 233 10.08 -11.21 -14.09
C TYR A 233 11.56 -11.55 -14.25
N LYS A 234 12.29 -10.72 -15.01
CA LYS A 234 13.75 -10.81 -15.16
C LYS A 234 14.40 -9.55 -14.57
N PRO A 235 15.26 -9.68 -13.54
CA PRO A 235 16.00 -8.54 -12.96
C PRO A 235 17.14 -8.11 -13.89
N LYS A 236 16.80 -7.50 -15.03
CA LYS A 236 17.75 -7.10 -16.06
C LYS A 236 18.15 -5.62 -15.91
N ARG A 237 19.44 -5.34 -16.07
CA ARG A 237 19.92 -3.99 -16.38
C ARG A 237 19.91 -3.84 -17.89
N PHE A 238 19.18 -2.85 -18.39
CA PHE A 238 19.10 -2.57 -19.81
C PHE A 238 20.25 -1.63 -20.18
N GLU A 239 21.13 -2.06 -21.07
CA GLU A 239 22.19 -1.21 -21.64
C GLU A 239 21.62 -0.32 -22.75
N TYR A 240 20.76 -0.90 -23.59
CA TYR A 240 20.09 -0.22 -24.70
C TYR A 240 18.58 -0.45 -24.64
N VAL A 241 17.81 0.58 -24.97
CA VAL A 241 16.34 0.57 -24.94
C VAL A 241 15.78 1.30 -26.15
N THR A 242 14.66 0.83 -26.67
CA THR A 242 14.01 1.42 -27.83
C THR A 242 12.49 1.46 -27.68
N TRP A 243 11.85 2.43 -28.33
CA TRP A 243 10.38 2.54 -28.36
C TRP A 243 9.82 1.65 -29.46
N CYS A 244 9.10 0.61 -29.08
CA CYS A 244 8.50 -0.36 -29.99
C CYS A 244 6.99 -0.14 -30.11
N ASP A 245 6.43 -0.28 -31.31
CA ASP A 245 4.97 -0.27 -31.50
C ASP A 245 4.34 -1.38 -30.64
N LEU A 246 3.25 -1.10 -29.92
CA LEU A 246 2.57 -2.08 -29.05
C LEU A 246 2.31 -3.43 -29.75
N LYS A 247 1.86 -3.38 -31.01
CA LYS A 247 1.59 -4.57 -31.85
C LYS A 247 2.81 -5.45 -32.13
N LYS A 248 4.03 -4.91 -31.99
CA LYS A 248 5.30 -5.61 -32.23
C LYS A 248 6.07 -5.89 -30.93
N ALA A 249 5.51 -5.54 -29.79
CA ALA A 249 6.18 -5.65 -28.50
C ALA A 249 5.99 -7.02 -27.82
N LYS A 250 5.03 -7.84 -28.29
CA LYS A 250 4.77 -9.18 -27.75
C LYS A 250 6.06 -10.01 -27.71
N GLY A 251 6.34 -10.63 -26.56
CA GLY A 251 7.53 -11.45 -26.33
C GLY A 251 8.79 -10.66 -25.95
N LYS A 252 8.80 -9.33 -26.07
CA LYS A 252 9.94 -8.50 -25.66
C LYS A 252 9.91 -8.24 -24.15
N VAL A 253 11.08 -7.89 -23.59
CA VAL A 253 11.20 -7.50 -22.18
C VAL A 253 10.89 -6.01 -22.03
N LEU A 254 9.96 -5.69 -21.14
CA LEU A 254 9.57 -4.33 -20.82
C LEU A 254 10.71 -3.58 -20.10
N ALA A 255 11.07 -2.40 -20.58
CA ALA A 255 12.17 -1.60 -20.02
C ALA A 255 11.72 -0.45 -19.10
N ARG A 256 10.42 -0.18 -19.01
CA ARG A 256 9.82 0.85 -18.13
C ARG A 256 8.44 0.42 -17.66
N HIS A 257 8.09 0.69 -16.39
CA HIS A 257 6.76 0.39 -15.84
C HIS A 257 5.62 0.99 -16.67
N ILE A 258 4.49 0.30 -16.71
CA ILE A 258 3.23 0.79 -17.26
C ILE A 258 2.28 1.11 -16.10
N VAL A 259 1.82 2.36 -16.02
CA VAL A 259 1.06 2.91 -14.89
C VAL A 259 -0.18 3.63 -15.43
N PRO A 260 -1.37 3.01 -15.40
CA PRO A 260 -2.63 3.66 -15.75
C PRO A 260 -3.10 4.60 -14.64
N TYR A 261 -3.73 5.69 -15.03
CA TYR A 261 -4.39 6.63 -14.13
C TYR A 261 -5.89 6.70 -14.48
N PRO A 262 -6.77 6.30 -13.55
CA PRO A 262 -6.50 5.70 -12.23
C PRO A 262 -6.03 4.23 -12.27
N PRO A 263 -5.41 3.68 -11.20
CA PRO A 263 -5.19 4.28 -9.87
C PRO A 263 -3.79 4.90 -9.68
N GLY A 264 -2.95 4.95 -10.71
CA GLY A 264 -1.60 5.50 -10.59
C GLY A 264 -0.58 4.54 -9.96
N ILE A 265 -0.84 3.23 -10.02
CA ILE A 265 0.09 2.17 -9.60
C ILE A 265 0.54 1.30 -10.80
N PRO A 266 1.76 0.74 -10.78
CA PRO A 266 2.22 -0.13 -11.85
C PRO A 266 1.35 -1.38 -11.99
N ILE A 267 0.95 -1.69 -13.22
CA ILE A 267 0.26 -2.95 -13.56
C ILE A 267 1.13 -3.91 -14.37
N ILE A 268 2.20 -3.41 -14.98
CA ILE A 268 3.21 -4.20 -15.69
C ILE A 268 4.57 -3.63 -15.31
N PHE A 269 5.43 -4.48 -14.76
CA PHE A 269 6.72 -4.07 -14.23
C PHE A 269 7.83 -4.18 -15.29
N LYS A 270 8.73 -3.19 -15.30
CA LYS A 270 10.02 -3.28 -16.00
C LYS A 270 10.70 -4.61 -15.64
N GLY A 271 11.08 -5.39 -16.63
CA GLY A 271 11.64 -6.74 -16.48
C GLY A 271 10.67 -7.86 -16.82
N GLU A 272 9.37 -7.58 -16.96
CA GLU A 272 8.39 -8.56 -17.42
C GLU A 272 8.44 -8.76 -18.94
N THR A 273 8.09 -9.97 -19.38
CA THR A 273 7.88 -10.27 -20.80
C THR A 273 6.46 -9.86 -21.23
N ILE A 274 6.38 -8.99 -22.22
CA ILE A 274 5.11 -8.44 -22.71
C ILE A 274 4.26 -9.54 -23.35
N THR A 275 3.04 -9.73 -22.84
CA THR A 275 2.08 -10.72 -23.34
C THR A 275 1.02 -10.09 -24.26
N GLU A 276 0.20 -10.92 -24.89
CA GLU A 276 -0.93 -10.45 -25.72
C GLU A 276 -2.00 -9.77 -24.87
N ASN A 277 -2.39 -10.38 -23.75
CA ASN A 277 -3.36 -9.83 -22.80
C ASN A 277 -2.93 -8.46 -22.26
N MET A 278 -1.62 -8.28 -22.00
CA MET A 278 -1.07 -6.98 -21.59
C MET A 278 -1.27 -5.91 -22.68
N ILE A 279 -1.05 -6.26 -23.95
CA ILE A 279 -1.22 -5.33 -25.07
C ILE A 279 -2.70 -4.99 -25.27
N GLU A 280 -3.60 -5.97 -25.18
CA GLU A 280 -5.05 -5.76 -25.28
C GLU A 280 -5.53 -4.79 -24.20
N LEU A 281 -5.20 -5.05 -22.93
CA LEU A 281 -5.58 -4.20 -21.81
C LEU A 281 -5.02 -2.76 -21.93
N VAL A 282 -3.77 -2.62 -22.37
CA VAL A 282 -3.18 -1.28 -22.60
C VAL A 282 -3.90 -0.57 -23.74
N ASN A 283 -4.29 -1.26 -24.82
CA ASN A 283 -5.07 -0.63 -25.88
C ASN A 283 -6.46 -0.19 -25.38
N GLU A 284 -7.14 -0.97 -24.55
CA GLU A 284 -8.42 -0.59 -23.94
C GLU A 284 -8.31 0.71 -23.13
N TYR A 285 -7.22 0.90 -22.36
CA TYR A 285 -6.98 2.16 -21.66
C TYR A 285 -6.79 3.33 -22.62
N LEU A 286 -6.02 3.13 -23.69
CA LEU A 286 -5.77 4.18 -24.69
C LEU A 286 -7.06 4.54 -25.45
N GLU A 287 -7.90 3.56 -25.77
CA GLU A 287 -9.19 3.75 -26.44
C GLU A 287 -10.21 4.47 -25.54
N THR A 288 -10.18 4.24 -24.24
CA THR A 288 -11.03 4.93 -23.26
C THR A 288 -10.52 6.31 -22.87
N GLY A 289 -9.35 6.72 -23.39
CA GLY A 289 -8.74 8.02 -23.13
C GLY A 289 -8.08 8.13 -21.75
N MET A 290 -7.80 7.01 -21.10
CA MET A 290 -7.07 6.98 -19.83
C MET A 290 -5.62 7.43 -20.03
N ILE A 291 -5.07 8.09 -19.01
CA ILE A 291 -3.65 8.46 -19.00
C ILE A 291 -2.86 7.21 -18.63
N VAL A 292 -1.86 6.86 -19.44
CA VAL A 292 -1.00 5.69 -19.21
C VAL A 292 0.46 6.13 -19.27
N GLU A 293 1.11 6.24 -18.11
CA GLU A 293 2.55 6.45 -18.08
C GLU A 293 3.30 5.19 -18.52
N GLY A 294 4.46 5.38 -19.13
CA GLY A 294 5.24 4.30 -19.74
C GLY A 294 4.91 4.04 -21.22
N ILE A 295 3.83 4.64 -21.73
CA ILE A 295 3.47 4.66 -23.15
C ILE A 295 3.71 6.05 -23.74
N LYS A 296 4.26 6.12 -24.96
CA LYS A 296 4.39 7.37 -25.73
C LYS A 296 4.11 7.10 -27.20
N ASN A 297 3.25 7.90 -27.83
CA ASN A 297 2.91 7.76 -29.26
C ASN A 297 2.49 6.33 -29.66
N ASN A 298 1.69 5.65 -28.82
CA ASN A 298 1.30 4.23 -28.95
C ASN A 298 2.48 3.24 -29.02
N LYS A 299 3.63 3.63 -28.44
CA LYS A 299 4.82 2.80 -28.29
C LYS A 299 5.10 2.52 -26.84
N ILE A 300 5.69 1.36 -26.60
CA ILE A 300 6.13 0.86 -25.31
C ILE A 300 7.66 0.73 -25.30
N LEU A 301 8.30 1.05 -24.18
CA LEU A 301 9.76 1.00 -24.08
C LEU A 301 10.21 -0.43 -23.80
N VAL A 302 11.02 -0.99 -24.69
CA VAL A 302 11.52 -2.36 -24.59
C VAL A 302 13.04 -2.38 -24.63
N GLU A 303 13.60 -3.52 -24.25
CA GLU A 303 15.00 -3.82 -24.55
C GLU A 303 15.29 -3.72 -26.05
N ASP A 304 16.38 -3.03 -26.39
CA ASP A 304 16.92 -3.01 -27.75
C ASP A 304 17.88 -4.20 -27.89
N GLU A 305 17.74 -4.96 -28.98
CA GLU A 305 18.61 -6.12 -29.29
C GLU A 305 19.86 -5.69 -30.07
#